data_AF-A0A5E4JFG5-F1
#
_entry.id   AF-A0A5E4JFG5-F1
#
_cell.length_a   1.000
_cell.length_b   1.000
_cell.length_c   1.000
_cell.angle_alpha   90.00
_cell.angle_beta   90.00
_cell.angle_gamma   90.00
#
_symmetry.space_group_name_H-M   'P 1'
#
loop_
_entity.id
_entity.type
_entity.pdbx_description
1 polymer ?
#
loop_
_entity_poly.entity_id
_entity_poly.type
_entity_poly.pdbx_seq_one_letter_code
_entity_poly.pdbx_strand_id
1 'polypeptide(L)'
;MQVVLMRMNLMAGGVLAIFALLVLFGCTIPNIGSFVIGENFTAKAGNLYYNSAEELGVYVLGITDSRCPQGVECIWAGELGVNLVIAAKDFNQALNLGMTTKPTTIVSPYSINLISVNPDTNEAVIRIDPTIAPIVGGDKDTHGCIPSAGYSWCETKQKCLRVWEENCADTNAGLANPASTNCIDHNGTLNIMDTNEGQVGMCTLPGGKVCEEWALLRGDCNANICGACPQYTPPAPGFCPNGDIVAGAVNECGCIAPPTCAPIACTLDAKACPDGSYVGRVAPDCNFEPCP
;
A
#
# COMPACT_ATOMS: atom_id res chain seq x y z
N MET A 1 35.24 -0.59 24.37
CA MET A 1 35.75 -1.98 24.30
C MET A 1 37.28 -1.89 24.19
N GLN A 2 38.01 -1.77 25.31
CA GLN A 2 38.64 -2.92 25.99
C GLN A 2 38.65 -2.83 27.53
N VAL A 3 37.64 -2.23 28.19
CA VAL A 3 37.40 -2.42 29.63
C VAL A 3 35.89 -2.34 29.90
N VAL A 4 35.20 -3.48 29.97
CA VAL A 4 34.03 -3.64 30.88
C VAL A 4 34.54 -4.00 32.31
N LEU A 5 35.86 -3.98 32.51
CA LEU A 5 36.57 -5.02 33.25
C LEU A 5 37.47 -4.50 34.37
N MET A 6 36.99 -3.55 35.17
CA MET A 6 37.27 -3.63 36.60
C MET A 6 35.97 -3.38 37.34
N ARG A 7 35.16 -4.44 37.30
CA ARG A 7 33.89 -4.64 38.00
C ARG A 7 33.72 -3.71 39.20
N MET A 8 32.55 -3.09 39.25
CA MET A 8 31.90 -2.38 40.35
C MET A 8 31.85 -3.13 41.71
N ASN A 9 32.91 -3.85 42.12
CA ASN A 9 32.93 -4.69 43.31
C ASN A 9 34.33 -5.06 43.87
N LEU A 10 35.35 -4.18 43.80
CA LEU A 10 36.47 -4.26 44.76
C LEU A 10 36.50 -3.01 45.65
N MET A 11 35.66 -3.11 46.67
CA MET A 11 35.78 -2.53 48.01
C MET A 11 37.02 -1.64 48.26
N ALA A 12 36.76 -0.33 48.38
CA ALA A 12 37.40 0.63 49.29
C ALA A 12 38.93 0.90 49.28
N GLY A 13 39.80 0.08 48.67
CA GLY A 13 41.26 0.20 48.88
C GLY A 13 42.11 0.84 47.77
N GLY A 14 41.63 0.88 46.53
CA GLY A 14 42.48 1.19 45.36
C GLY A 14 42.34 2.60 44.75
N VAL A 15 41.40 3.41 45.23
CA VAL A 15 41.01 4.69 44.58
C VAL A 15 42.09 5.78 44.72
N LEU A 16 42.93 5.71 45.76
CA LEU A 16 43.98 6.71 46.03
C LEU A 16 45.18 6.60 45.07
N ALA A 17 45.47 5.43 44.51
CA ALA A 17 46.66 5.22 43.66
C ALA A 17 46.44 5.64 42.20
N ILE A 18 45.20 5.56 41.70
CA ILE A 18 44.85 5.91 40.31
C ILE A 18 44.65 7.43 40.14
N PHE A 19 44.24 8.11 41.22
CA PHE A 19 44.18 9.58 41.27
C PHE A 19 45.55 10.25 41.05
N ALA A 20 46.64 9.60 41.45
CA ALA A 20 48.00 10.11 41.28
C ALA A 20 48.57 9.92 39.86
N LEU A 21 48.08 8.94 39.10
CA LEU A 21 48.61 8.62 37.75
C LEU A 21 47.90 9.38 36.62
N LEU A 22 46.63 9.76 36.81
CA LEU A 22 45.83 10.51 35.82
C LEU A 22 46.19 12.00 35.75
N VAL A 23 46.82 12.56 36.78
CA VAL A 23 47.32 13.95 36.78
C VAL A 23 48.56 14.11 35.88
N LEU A 24 49.28 13.01 35.56
CA LEU A 24 50.53 13.04 34.80
C LEU A 24 50.35 13.04 33.27
N PHE A 25 49.15 12.72 32.76
CA PHE A 25 48.89 12.62 31.31
C PHE A 25 47.96 13.69 30.73
N GLY A 26 47.55 14.69 31.52
CA GLY A 26 46.82 15.85 31.00
C GLY A 26 45.45 15.55 30.37
N CYS A 27 44.88 14.35 30.58
CA CYS A 27 43.52 14.06 30.17
C CYS A 27 42.55 14.93 30.98
N THR A 28 41.91 15.89 30.32
CA THR A 28 40.78 16.62 30.89
C THR A 28 39.65 15.62 31.14
N ILE A 29 39.32 15.41 32.41
CA ILE A 29 38.20 14.55 32.81
C ILE A 29 36.91 15.21 32.25
N PRO A 30 36.08 14.50 31.48
CA PRO A 30 34.82 15.06 31.01
C PRO A 30 33.96 15.42 32.21
N ASN A 31 33.33 16.60 32.20
CA ASN A 31 32.39 16.93 33.25
C ASN A 31 31.20 15.98 33.15
N ILE A 32 30.79 15.41 34.29
CA ILE A 32 29.68 14.48 34.38
C ILE A 32 28.45 15.25 34.83
N GLY A 33 27.45 15.35 33.96
CA GLY A 33 26.12 15.86 34.27
C GLY A 33 25.10 14.74 34.44
N SER A 34 23.88 15.09 34.82
CA SER A 34 22.73 14.19 34.87
C SER A 34 21.58 14.73 34.01
N PHE A 35 20.65 13.85 33.65
CA PHE A 35 19.42 14.22 32.94
C PHE A 35 18.25 13.34 33.38
N VAL A 36 17.04 13.84 33.19
CA VAL A 36 15.79 13.14 33.52
C VAL A 36 15.08 12.77 32.22
N ILE A 37 14.58 11.53 32.14
CA ILE A 37 13.80 11.04 31.01
C ILE A 37 12.49 11.83 30.91
N GLY A 38 12.15 12.28 29.71
CA GLY A 38 10.97 13.09 29.42
C GLY A 38 11.17 14.60 29.61
N GLU A 39 12.31 15.04 30.14
CA GLU A 39 12.64 16.46 30.35
C GLU A 39 13.74 16.96 29.40
N ASN A 40 13.73 18.27 29.15
CA ASN A 40 14.77 18.93 28.37
C ASN A 40 16.00 19.15 29.25
N PHE A 41 17.18 18.83 28.75
CA PHE A 41 18.44 19.15 29.42
C PHE A 41 19.44 19.81 28.46
N THR A 42 20.26 20.71 29.00
CA THR A 42 21.31 21.39 28.23
C THR A 42 22.59 20.58 28.27
N ALA A 43 23.02 20.12 27.10
CA ALA A 43 24.17 19.28 26.89
C ALA A 43 25.30 20.05 26.21
N LYS A 44 26.47 20.11 26.85
CA LYS A 44 27.66 20.80 26.33
C LYS A 44 28.61 19.84 25.65
N ALA A 45 29.21 20.25 24.53
CA ALA A 45 30.22 19.47 23.83
C ALA A 45 31.39 19.07 24.75
N GLY A 46 31.81 17.81 24.67
CA GLY A 46 32.86 17.21 25.48
C GLY A 46 32.42 16.64 26.83
N ASN A 47 31.17 16.87 27.24
CA ASN A 47 30.63 16.38 28.52
C ASN A 47 29.85 15.06 28.37
N LEU A 48 29.80 14.30 29.48
CA LEU A 48 29.01 13.08 29.62
C LEU A 48 27.81 13.37 30.52
N TYR A 49 26.63 12.94 30.10
CA TYR A 49 25.40 13.03 30.88
C TYR A 49 24.91 11.63 31.17
N TYR A 50 24.56 11.34 32.43
CA TYR A 50 24.16 10.00 32.85
C TYR A 50 22.83 10.01 33.60
N ASN A 51 21.97 9.06 33.27
CA ASN A 51 20.77 8.75 34.02
C ASN A 51 20.99 7.45 34.79
N SER A 52 20.99 7.52 36.12
CA SER A 52 21.25 6.38 36.98
C SER A 52 20.10 5.40 37.09
N ALA A 53 18.86 5.82 36.84
CA ALA A 53 17.69 4.93 36.92
C ALA A 53 17.65 3.98 35.72
N GLU A 54 18.01 4.47 34.53
CA GLU A 54 17.97 3.74 33.26
C GLU A 54 19.34 3.17 32.85
N GLU A 55 20.39 3.40 33.63
CA GLU A 55 21.79 3.10 33.27
C GLU A 55 22.20 3.64 31.89
N LEU A 56 21.72 4.84 31.54
CA LEU A 56 21.82 5.43 30.20
C LEU A 56 22.80 6.62 30.19
N GLY A 57 23.80 6.56 29.33
CA GLY A 57 24.80 7.60 29.11
C GLY A 57 24.65 8.30 27.76
N VAL A 58 24.84 9.62 27.75
CA VAL A 58 24.86 10.48 26.56
C VAL A 58 26.16 11.28 26.57
N TYR A 59 27.05 10.99 25.63
CA TYR A 59 28.29 11.71 25.45
C TYR A 59 28.20 12.65 24.25
N VAL A 60 28.35 13.96 24.46
CA VAL A 60 28.26 14.94 23.37
C VAL A 60 29.64 15.12 22.75
N LEU A 61 29.82 14.69 21.51
CA LEU A 61 31.10 14.78 20.80
C LEU A 61 31.39 16.21 20.35
N GLY A 62 30.38 16.92 19.85
CA GLY A 62 30.55 18.27 19.33
C GLY A 62 29.30 18.83 18.68
N ILE A 63 29.28 20.15 18.52
CA ILE A 63 28.27 20.86 17.73
C ILE A 63 28.77 20.96 16.29
N THR A 64 27.88 20.75 15.33
CA THR A 64 28.16 20.94 13.91
C THR A 64 27.43 22.20 13.45
N ASP A 65 28.14 23.19 12.91
CA ASP A 65 27.52 24.36 12.29
C ASP A 65 28.07 24.54 10.87
N SER A 66 27.20 24.34 9.89
CA SER A 66 27.51 24.57 8.47
C SER A 66 26.41 25.39 7.80
N ARG A 67 25.73 26.22 8.59
CA ARG A 67 24.69 27.14 8.08
C ARG A 67 25.31 28.17 7.16
N CYS A 68 24.58 28.49 6.08
CA CYS A 68 24.96 29.56 5.16
C CYS A 68 24.82 30.93 5.87
N PRO A 69 25.89 31.72 6.00
CA PRO A 69 25.82 33.03 6.63
C PRO A 69 24.80 33.98 5.95
N GLN A 70 24.33 34.99 6.70
CA GLN A 70 23.43 35.99 6.15
C GLN A 70 24.12 36.78 5.03
N GLY A 71 23.49 36.84 3.86
CA GLY A 71 23.99 37.60 2.70
C GLY A 71 24.97 36.86 1.79
N VAL A 72 25.15 35.54 1.96
CA VAL A 72 25.93 34.72 1.02
C VAL A 72 25.04 33.67 0.35
N GLU A 73 25.33 33.37 -0.92
CA GLU A 73 24.64 32.33 -1.70
C GLU A 73 25.47 31.05 -1.69
N CYS A 74 25.03 30.06 -0.91
CA CYS A 74 25.70 28.76 -0.83
C CYS A 74 25.08 27.78 -1.82
N ILE A 75 25.91 27.13 -2.64
CA ILE A 75 25.49 26.06 -3.57
C ILE A 75 25.09 24.80 -2.79
N TRP A 76 25.75 24.54 -1.66
CA TRP A 76 25.43 23.49 -0.69
C TRP A 76 25.55 24.08 0.71
N ALA A 77 24.45 24.16 1.46
CA ALA A 77 24.49 24.51 2.88
C ALA A 77 24.34 23.23 3.70
N GLY A 78 25.19 23.06 4.71
CA GLY A 78 24.93 22.06 5.74
C GLY A 78 23.87 22.56 6.72
N GLU A 79 23.76 21.91 7.87
CA GLU A 79 22.82 22.33 8.91
C GLU A 79 23.51 22.51 10.26
N LEU A 80 22.79 23.16 11.18
CA LEU A 80 23.19 23.21 12.57
C LEU A 80 22.72 21.95 13.28
N GLY A 81 23.61 21.30 14.03
CA GLY A 81 23.33 20.01 14.64
C GLY A 81 24.28 19.64 15.77
N VAL A 82 24.11 18.44 16.30
CA VAL A 82 24.94 17.87 17.36
C VAL A 82 25.32 16.43 17.01
N ASN A 83 26.59 16.11 17.24
CA ASN A 83 27.11 14.75 17.18
C ASN A 83 27.24 14.23 18.60
N LEU A 84 26.62 13.09 18.89
CA LEU A 84 26.62 12.50 20.22
C LEU A 84 26.67 10.97 20.16
N VAL A 85 27.02 10.36 21.27
CA VAL A 85 27.02 8.91 21.47
C VAL A 85 26.06 8.60 22.60
N ILE A 86 25.08 7.75 22.34
CA ILE A 86 24.19 7.22 23.37
C ILE A 86 24.58 5.78 23.67
N ALA A 87 24.73 5.45 24.95
CA ALA A 87 25.17 4.14 25.39
C ALA A 87 24.37 3.70 26.62
N ALA A 88 23.90 2.45 26.58
CA ALA A 88 23.37 1.73 27.72
C ALA A 88 24.19 0.45 27.90
N LYS A 89 23.81 -0.39 28.87
CA LYS A 89 24.46 -1.68 29.14
C LYS A 89 24.63 -2.57 27.90
N ASP A 90 23.61 -2.61 27.05
CA ASP A 90 23.52 -3.56 25.93
C ASP A 90 23.64 -2.91 24.54
N PHE A 91 23.76 -1.58 24.46
CA PHE A 91 23.94 -0.90 23.17
C PHE A 91 24.79 0.36 23.27
N ASN A 92 25.42 0.73 22.16
CA ASN A 92 26.14 1.98 22.00
C ASN A 92 26.01 2.45 20.55
N GLN A 93 25.55 3.69 20.33
CA GLN A 93 25.31 4.24 19.00
C GLN A 93 25.76 5.69 18.90
N ALA A 94 26.49 6.01 17.83
CA ALA A 94 26.78 7.38 17.44
C ALA A 94 25.62 7.95 16.62
N LEU A 95 25.19 9.16 16.97
CA LEU A 95 24.07 9.87 16.36
C LEU A 95 24.55 11.25 15.90
N ASN A 96 24.13 11.62 14.70
CA ASN A 96 24.23 12.99 14.19
C ASN A 96 22.80 13.50 14.06
N LEU A 97 22.45 14.50 14.86
CA LEU A 97 21.14 15.16 14.85
C LEU A 97 21.28 16.54 14.25
N GLY A 98 20.32 16.91 13.41
CA GLY A 98 20.30 18.19 12.70
C GLY A 98 19.01 18.94 12.98
N MET A 99 19.09 20.25 13.25
CA MET A 99 17.93 21.08 13.62
C MET A 99 16.84 21.11 12.54
N THR A 100 17.17 20.83 11.28
CA THR A 100 16.23 20.96 10.15
C THR A 100 15.97 19.63 9.46
N THR A 101 17.00 18.83 9.18
CA THR A 101 16.81 17.58 8.43
C THR A 101 16.46 16.40 9.32
N LYS A 102 17.01 16.36 10.55
CA LYS A 102 16.87 15.22 11.46
C LYS A 102 16.89 15.64 12.94
N PRO A 103 15.86 16.35 13.41
CA PRO A 103 15.80 16.81 14.80
C PRO A 103 15.51 15.65 15.77
N THR A 104 14.86 14.57 15.30
CA THR A 104 14.51 13.41 16.12
C THR A 104 15.05 12.12 15.53
N THR A 105 15.51 11.20 16.38
CA THR A 105 15.87 9.84 15.99
C THR A 105 15.44 8.84 17.07
N ILE A 106 15.16 7.61 16.66
CA ILE A 106 14.85 6.53 17.59
C ILE A 106 16.09 5.66 17.78
N VAL A 107 16.45 5.43 19.03
CA VAL A 107 17.39 4.39 19.47
C VAL A 107 16.66 3.55 20.49
N SER A 108 16.00 2.49 20.03
CA SER A 108 15.10 1.67 20.84
C SER A 108 15.74 1.29 22.19
N PRO A 109 15.07 1.56 23.33
CA PRO A 109 13.67 1.97 23.46
C PRO A 109 13.46 3.49 23.66
N TYR A 110 14.35 4.36 23.19
CA TYR A 110 14.28 5.81 23.40
C TYR A 110 14.12 6.60 22.09
N SER A 111 13.37 7.70 22.15
CA SER A 111 13.34 8.76 21.15
C SER A 111 14.21 9.91 21.63
N ILE A 112 15.21 10.27 20.85
CA ILE A 112 16.13 11.37 21.14
C ILE A 112 15.70 12.55 20.28
N ASN A 113 15.33 13.64 20.92
CA ASN A 113 14.85 14.85 20.29
C ASN A 113 15.84 16.00 20.54
N LEU A 114 16.27 16.65 19.46
CA LEU A 114 17.06 17.87 19.47
C LEU A 114 16.10 19.07 19.46
N ILE A 115 16.11 19.85 20.54
CA ILE A 115 15.20 20.98 20.74
C ILE A 115 15.82 22.28 20.24
N SER A 116 17.10 22.52 20.56
CA SER A 116 17.84 23.68 20.09
C SER A 116 19.35 23.43 20.13
N VAL A 117 20.09 24.22 19.35
CA VAL A 117 21.56 24.20 19.34
C VAL A 117 22.06 25.63 19.38
N ASN A 118 23.04 25.89 20.24
CA ASN A 118 23.78 27.14 20.34
C ASN A 118 25.28 26.87 20.07
N PRO A 119 25.78 27.19 18.86
CA PRO A 119 27.19 26.98 18.53
C PRO A 119 28.14 27.93 19.25
N ASP A 120 27.68 29.11 19.68
CA ASP A 120 28.53 30.08 20.38
C ASP A 120 28.93 29.57 21.77
N THR A 121 28.03 28.84 22.43
CA THR A 121 28.28 28.22 23.75
C THR A 121 28.68 26.74 23.67
N ASN A 122 28.67 26.15 22.47
CA ASN A 122 28.83 24.72 22.22
C ASN A 122 27.82 23.85 23.01
N GLU A 123 26.57 24.30 23.07
CA GLU A 123 25.49 23.66 23.81
C GLU A 123 24.34 23.24 22.90
N ALA A 124 23.68 22.14 23.26
CA ALA A 124 22.46 21.68 22.63
C ALA A 124 21.42 21.33 23.71
N VAL A 125 20.16 21.66 23.48
CA VAL A 125 19.05 21.22 24.34
C VAL A 125 18.49 19.93 23.76
N ILE A 126 18.54 18.86 24.55
CA ILE A 126 18.14 17.52 24.14
C ILE A 126 17.02 17.04 25.08
N ARG A 127 16.07 16.30 24.53
CA ARG A 127 15.02 15.60 25.29
C ARG A 127 15.01 14.13 24.91
N ILE A 128 15.11 13.26 25.89
CA ILE A 128 15.05 11.80 25.69
C ILE A 128 13.74 11.31 26.26
N ASP A 129 12.90 10.77 25.39
CA ASP A 129 11.62 10.16 25.74
C ASP A 129 11.72 8.63 25.58
N PRO A 130 11.00 7.83 26.37
CA PRO A 130 10.79 6.44 25.99
C PRO A 130 10.02 6.43 24.66
N THR A 131 10.50 5.70 23.67
CA THR A 131 9.60 5.29 22.58
C THR A 131 8.48 4.53 23.26
N ILE A 132 7.24 4.91 22.98
CA ILE A 132 6.11 4.02 23.21
C ILE A 132 6.44 2.79 22.36
N ALA A 133 7.09 1.79 22.97
CA ALA A 133 7.12 0.47 22.39
C ALA A 133 5.64 0.19 22.10
N PRO A 134 5.23 -0.11 20.85
CA PRO A 134 3.89 -0.57 20.63
C PRO A 134 3.72 -1.74 21.60
N ILE A 135 2.81 -1.59 22.55
CA ILE A 135 2.49 -2.65 23.50
C ILE A 135 2.06 -3.80 22.61
N VAL A 136 2.92 -4.80 22.45
CA VAL A 136 2.55 -6.01 21.72
C VAL A 136 1.47 -6.66 22.58
N GLY A 137 0.22 -6.56 22.16
CA GLY A 137 -0.95 -6.98 22.97
C GLY A 137 -1.92 -5.87 23.39
N GLY A 138 -1.72 -4.61 22.97
CA GLY A 138 -2.63 -3.49 23.28
C GLY A 138 -3.64 -3.15 22.18
N ASP A 139 -3.45 -3.67 20.97
CA ASP A 139 -4.33 -3.47 19.82
C ASP A 139 -5.58 -4.33 19.97
N LYS A 140 -6.52 -3.87 20.79
CA LYS A 140 -7.82 -4.52 20.88
C LYS A 140 -8.74 -4.02 19.76
N ASP A 141 -9.36 -4.94 19.03
CA ASP A 141 -10.47 -4.60 18.15
C ASP A 141 -11.74 -4.24 18.96
N THR A 142 -12.83 -3.92 18.26
CA THR A 142 -14.13 -3.57 18.89
C THR A 142 -14.68 -4.66 19.80
N HIS A 143 -14.24 -5.91 19.62
CA HIS A 143 -14.64 -7.07 20.41
C HIS A 143 -13.61 -7.43 21.50
N GLY A 144 -12.54 -6.65 21.64
CA GLY A 144 -11.49 -6.87 22.64
C GLY A 144 -10.43 -7.89 22.22
N CYS A 145 -10.46 -8.39 20.98
CA CYS A 145 -9.47 -9.34 20.46
C CYS A 145 -8.19 -8.63 20.07
N ILE A 146 -7.05 -9.33 20.11
CA ILE A 146 -5.72 -8.77 19.83
C ILE A 146 -5.23 -9.30 18.47
N PRO A 147 -5.46 -8.60 17.34
CA PRO A 147 -5.08 -9.07 16.01
C PRO A 147 -3.58 -9.30 15.88
N SER A 148 -2.74 -8.46 16.49
CA SER A 148 -1.28 -8.64 16.47
C SER A 148 -0.80 -9.90 17.18
N ALA A 149 -1.59 -10.46 18.10
CA ALA A 149 -1.32 -11.76 18.72
C ALA A 149 -1.96 -12.93 17.94
N GLY A 150 -2.63 -12.63 16.83
CA GLY A 150 -3.29 -13.62 15.98
C GLY A 150 -4.72 -13.96 16.38
N TYR A 151 -5.31 -13.21 17.31
CA TYR A 151 -6.70 -13.41 17.70
C TYR A 151 -7.63 -12.68 16.75
N SER A 152 -8.71 -13.35 16.35
CA SER A 152 -9.81 -12.78 15.58
C SER A 152 -11.13 -13.09 16.27
N TRP A 153 -12.05 -12.14 16.26
CA TRP A 153 -13.38 -12.34 16.81
C TRP A 153 -14.14 -13.42 16.05
N CYS A 154 -14.71 -14.37 16.78
CA CYS A 154 -15.57 -15.40 16.23
C CYS A 154 -17.01 -15.20 16.69
N GLU A 155 -17.88 -14.80 15.76
CA GLU A 155 -19.29 -14.46 16.05
C GLU A 155 -20.09 -15.68 16.53
N THR A 156 -19.89 -16.84 15.91
CA THR A 156 -20.63 -18.08 16.25
C THR A 156 -20.33 -18.55 17.67
N LYS A 157 -19.10 -18.33 18.16
CA LYS A 157 -18.64 -18.79 19.47
C LYS A 157 -18.54 -17.66 20.51
N GLN A 158 -18.79 -16.41 20.10
CA GLN A 158 -18.68 -15.20 20.93
C GLN A 158 -17.36 -15.12 21.72
N LYS A 159 -16.24 -15.47 21.08
CA LYS A 159 -14.89 -15.39 21.68
C LYS A 159 -13.81 -15.08 20.65
N CYS A 160 -12.72 -14.49 21.13
CA CYS A 160 -11.51 -14.28 20.35
C CYS A 160 -10.77 -15.60 20.17
N LEU A 161 -10.54 -16.00 18.91
CA LEU A 161 -9.91 -17.26 18.55
C LEU A 161 -8.69 -17.06 17.66
N ARG A 162 -7.75 -18.00 17.77
CA ARG A 162 -6.72 -18.20 16.75
C ARG A 162 -7.23 -19.30 15.82
N VAL A 163 -7.48 -18.95 14.57
CA VAL A 163 -8.14 -19.86 13.60
C VAL A 163 -7.35 -21.16 13.39
N TRP A 164 -6.03 -21.16 13.66
CA TRP A 164 -5.17 -22.35 13.58
C TRP A 164 -5.16 -23.24 14.84
N GLU A 165 -5.65 -22.75 15.98
CA GLU A 165 -5.85 -23.54 17.20
C GLU A 165 -7.29 -24.05 17.28
N GLU A 166 -8.25 -23.22 16.86
CA GLU A 166 -9.68 -23.55 16.85
C GLU A 166 -10.37 -22.85 15.67
N ASN A 167 -11.07 -23.62 14.83
CA ASN A 167 -11.83 -23.08 13.71
C ASN A 167 -13.07 -22.33 14.20
N CYS A 168 -13.31 -21.12 13.68
CA CYS A 168 -14.51 -20.34 13.99
C CYS A 168 -15.79 -20.95 13.40
N ALA A 169 -15.67 -21.67 12.29
CA ALA A 169 -16.77 -22.46 11.74
C ALA A 169 -16.91 -23.75 12.56
N ASP A 170 -17.78 -23.73 13.57
CA ASP A 170 -18.48 -24.95 13.95
C ASP A 170 -19.30 -25.37 12.74
N THR A 171 -18.81 -26.38 12.02
CA THR A 171 -19.48 -26.97 10.86
C THR A 171 -20.84 -27.52 11.26
N ASN A 172 -21.85 -26.68 11.10
CA ASN A 172 -23.19 -27.00 10.62
C ASN A 172 -23.72 -25.81 9.80
N ALA A 173 -22.87 -25.20 8.96
CA ALA A 173 -23.40 -24.55 7.77
C ALA A 173 -23.94 -25.69 6.89
N GLY A 174 -25.27 -25.75 6.74
CA GLY A 174 -25.92 -26.72 5.87
C GLY A 174 -25.20 -26.78 4.53
N LEU A 175 -24.96 -27.99 4.03
CA LEU A 175 -24.34 -28.21 2.72
C LEU A 175 -24.93 -27.22 1.72
N ALA A 176 -24.10 -26.37 1.12
CA ALA A 176 -24.55 -25.44 0.10
C ALA A 176 -25.33 -26.23 -0.96
N ASN A 177 -26.51 -25.74 -1.36
CA ASN A 177 -27.33 -26.43 -2.35
C ASN A 177 -26.48 -26.63 -3.62
N PRO A 178 -26.22 -27.88 -4.04
CA PRO A 178 -25.32 -28.16 -5.15
C PRO A 178 -25.82 -27.57 -6.49
N ALA A 179 -27.13 -27.41 -6.65
CA ALA A 179 -27.72 -26.78 -7.83
C ALA A 179 -27.47 -25.26 -7.84
N SER A 180 -27.62 -24.62 -6.66
CA SER A 180 -27.33 -23.20 -6.48
C SER A 180 -25.84 -22.90 -6.68
N THR A 181 -24.93 -23.74 -6.16
CA THR A 181 -23.48 -23.57 -6.40
C THR A 181 -23.13 -23.77 -7.87
N ASN A 182 -23.75 -24.77 -8.53
CA ASN A 182 -23.53 -25.01 -9.96
C ASN A 182 -23.96 -23.81 -10.83
N CYS A 183 -25.04 -23.11 -10.48
CA CYS A 183 -25.41 -21.85 -11.14
C CYS A 183 -24.30 -20.79 -11.04
N ILE A 184 -23.74 -20.60 -9.84
CA ILE A 184 -22.69 -19.62 -9.57
C ILE A 184 -21.39 -20.01 -10.29
N ASP A 185 -21.05 -21.30 -10.32
CA ASP A 185 -19.89 -21.84 -11.04
C ASP A 185 -19.96 -21.59 -12.56
N HIS A 186 -21.19 -21.53 -13.11
CA HIS A 186 -21.45 -21.12 -14.50
C HIS A 186 -21.60 -19.60 -14.67
N ASN A 187 -21.18 -18.82 -13.68
CA ASN A 187 -21.19 -17.36 -13.68
C ASN A 187 -22.62 -16.79 -13.86
N GLY A 188 -23.62 -17.54 -13.42
CA GLY A 188 -25.04 -17.17 -13.46
C GLY A 188 -25.51 -16.46 -12.19
N THR A 189 -26.68 -15.83 -12.28
CA THR A 189 -27.37 -15.20 -11.15
C THR A 189 -28.56 -16.07 -10.73
N LEU A 190 -28.60 -16.48 -9.46
CA LEU A 190 -29.66 -17.32 -8.91
C LEU A 190 -30.81 -16.46 -8.35
N ASN A 191 -32.04 -16.84 -8.66
CA ASN A 191 -33.26 -16.27 -8.10
C ASN A 191 -34.14 -17.38 -7.52
N ILE A 192 -34.47 -17.30 -6.23
CA ILE A 192 -35.34 -18.28 -5.55
C ILE A 192 -36.77 -17.75 -5.52
N MET A 193 -37.70 -18.56 -5.99
CA MET A 193 -39.12 -18.23 -6.04
C MET A 193 -39.93 -19.19 -5.16
N ASP A 194 -40.84 -18.64 -4.35
CA ASP A 194 -41.81 -19.44 -3.59
C ASP A 194 -42.99 -19.83 -4.49
N THR A 195 -43.33 -21.13 -4.50
CA THR A 195 -44.50 -21.67 -5.19
C THR A 195 -45.39 -22.42 -4.20
N ASN A 196 -46.60 -22.79 -4.63
CA ASN A 196 -47.49 -23.66 -3.88
C ASN A 196 -46.94 -25.08 -3.66
N GLU A 197 -45.93 -25.48 -4.43
CA GLU A 197 -45.27 -26.79 -4.36
C GLU A 197 -43.89 -26.73 -3.68
N GLY A 198 -43.48 -25.54 -3.21
CA GLY A 198 -42.19 -25.31 -2.55
C GLY A 198 -41.35 -24.23 -3.23
N GLN A 199 -40.06 -24.18 -2.92
CA GLN A 199 -39.13 -23.22 -3.51
C GLN A 199 -38.50 -23.76 -4.78
N VAL A 200 -38.45 -22.93 -5.82
CA VAL A 200 -37.79 -23.23 -7.10
C VAL A 200 -36.67 -22.22 -7.32
N GLY A 201 -35.47 -22.71 -7.65
CA GLY A 201 -34.33 -21.86 -8.01
C GLY A 201 -34.21 -21.70 -9.52
N MET A 202 -34.15 -20.45 -9.98
CA MET A 202 -33.97 -20.10 -11.39
C MET A 202 -32.61 -19.45 -11.58
N CYS A 203 -31.74 -20.06 -12.38
CA CYS A 203 -30.42 -19.56 -12.75
C CYS A 203 -30.46 -18.77 -14.06
N THR A 204 -29.99 -17.53 -14.03
CA THR A 204 -29.80 -16.67 -15.22
C THR A 204 -28.33 -16.68 -15.63
N LEU A 205 -28.00 -17.33 -16.75
CA LEU A 205 -26.64 -17.49 -17.26
C LEU A 205 -26.15 -16.26 -18.06
N PRO A 206 -24.82 -16.10 -18.23
CA PRO A 206 -24.25 -15.14 -19.18
C PRO A 206 -24.81 -15.36 -20.58
N GLY A 207 -25.33 -14.30 -21.22
CA GLY A 207 -26.09 -14.38 -22.48
C GLY A 207 -27.61 -14.41 -22.31
N GLY A 208 -28.12 -14.33 -21.06
CA GLY A 208 -29.54 -14.12 -20.77
C GLY A 208 -30.39 -15.40 -20.73
N LYS A 209 -29.78 -16.57 -20.93
CA LYS A 209 -30.48 -17.86 -20.82
C LYS A 209 -30.90 -18.13 -19.37
N VAL A 210 -32.16 -18.50 -19.16
CA VAL A 210 -32.69 -18.85 -17.84
C VAL A 210 -32.95 -20.36 -17.77
N CYS A 211 -32.38 -21.01 -16.76
CA CYS A 211 -32.54 -22.44 -16.46
C CYS A 211 -33.10 -22.61 -15.05
N GLU A 212 -33.89 -23.64 -14.79
CA GLU A 212 -34.13 -24.12 -13.42
C GLU A 212 -32.82 -24.74 -12.88
N GLU A 213 -32.49 -24.50 -11.61
CA GLU A 213 -31.16 -24.80 -11.05
C GLU A 213 -30.83 -26.31 -11.07
N TRP A 214 -31.81 -27.17 -10.80
CA TRP A 214 -31.60 -28.62 -10.83
C TRP A 214 -31.53 -29.17 -12.26
N ALA A 215 -32.28 -28.59 -13.20
CA ALA A 215 -32.17 -28.88 -14.62
C ALA A 215 -30.79 -28.48 -15.18
N LEU A 216 -30.21 -27.37 -14.73
CA LEU A 216 -28.84 -26.98 -15.05
C LEU A 216 -27.82 -28.01 -14.52
N LEU A 217 -27.93 -28.37 -13.23
CA LEU A 217 -27.02 -29.31 -12.57
C LEU A 217 -27.02 -30.71 -13.23
N ARG A 218 -28.19 -31.21 -13.66
CA ARG A 218 -28.32 -32.51 -14.33
C ARG A 218 -27.93 -32.47 -15.81
N GLY A 219 -27.69 -31.28 -16.37
CA GLY A 219 -27.41 -31.08 -17.79
C GLY A 219 -28.66 -31.11 -18.69
N ASP A 220 -29.86 -31.22 -18.11
CA ASP A 220 -31.15 -31.13 -18.82
C ASP A 220 -31.34 -29.73 -19.44
N CYS A 221 -30.78 -28.70 -18.78
CA CYS A 221 -30.58 -27.37 -19.32
C CYS A 221 -29.08 -27.16 -19.60
N ASN A 222 -28.63 -27.50 -20.81
CA ASN A 222 -27.21 -27.42 -21.15
C ASN A 222 -26.66 -26.02 -20.89
N ALA A 223 -25.63 -25.93 -20.04
CA ALA A 223 -25.00 -24.69 -19.64
C ALA A 223 -24.38 -23.92 -20.80
N ASN A 224 -24.29 -24.49 -22.02
CA ASN A 224 -23.72 -23.92 -23.25
C ASN A 224 -23.75 -22.39 -23.22
N ILE A 225 -22.69 -21.89 -22.60
CA ILE A 225 -22.09 -20.60 -22.71
C ILE A 225 -21.88 -20.49 -24.21
N CYS A 226 -22.37 -19.42 -24.82
CA CYS A 226 -22.01 -19.11 -26.19
C CYS A 226 -20.54 -19.47 -26.43
N GLY A 227 -20.31 -20.48 -27.29
CA GLY A 227 -18.97 -21.00 -27.51
C GLY A 227 -18.05 -19.92 -28.06
N ALA A 228 -16.75 -20.21 -28.19
CA ALA A 228 -15.85 -19.30 -28.88
C ALA A 228 -16.42 -18.94 -30.26
N CYS A 229 -16.46 -17.65 -30.60
CA CYS A 229 -17.00 -17.23 -31.87
C CYS A 229 -16.24 -17.89 -33.03
N PRO A 230 -16.94 -18.38 -34.06
CA PRO A 230 -16.30 -18.94 -35.24
C PRO A 230 -15.33 -17.90 -35.81
N GLN A 231 -14.09 -18.33 -36.04
CA GLN A 231 -13.07 -17.47 -36.63
C GLN A 231 -13.29 -17.44 -38.13
N TYR A 232 -13.55 -16.25 -38.66
CA TYR A 232 -13.64 -16.03 -40.10
C TYR A 232 -12.32 -15.48 -40.63
N THR A 233 -11.92 -15.92 -41.81
CA THR A 233 -10.79 -15.32 -42.51
C THR A 233 -11.18 -13.91 -42.96
N PRO A 234 -10.29 -12.91 -42.81
CA PRO A 234 -10.53 -11.58 -43.33
C PRO A 234 -10.85 -11.62 -44.83
N PRO A 235 -11.79 -10.79 -45.30
CA PRO A 235 -12.10 -10.70 -46.72
C PRO A 235 -10.85 -10.35 -47.54
N ALA A 236 -10.72 -10.96 -48.71
CA ALA A 236 -9.58 -10.73 -49.61
C ALA A 236 -9.48 -9.23 -50.01
N PRO A 237 -8.27 -8.72 -50.33
CA PRO A 237 -8.12 -7.39 -50.92
C PRO A 237 -9.01 -7.24 -52.16
N GLY A 238 -9.91 -6.25 -52.14
CA GLY A 238 -10.90 -6.05 -53.21
C GLY A 238 -12.23 -6.81 -53.04
N PHE A 239 -12.55 -7.31 -51.84
CA PHE A 239 -13.83 -7.99 -51.54
C PHE A 239 -15.09 -7.21 -51.95
N CYS A 240 -15.07 -5.87 -51.87
CA CYS A 240 -16.20 -5.02 -52.22
C CYS A 240 -15.68 -3.79 -52.98
N PRO A 241 -15.36 -3.91 -54.28
CA PRO A 241 -14.67 -2.85 -55.03
C PRO A 241 -15.61 -1.71 -55.46
N ASN A 242 -16.92 -1.98 -55.56
CA ASN A 242 -17.95 -1.04 -56.01
C ASN A 242 -19.18 -1.06 -55.09
N GLY A 243 -18.96 -1.27 -53.80
CA GLY A 243 -20.00 -1.47 -52.79
C GLY A 243 -19.55 -0.97 -51.42
N ASP A 244 -20.50 -0.86 -50.50
CA ASP A 244 -20.22 -0.56 -49.09
C ASP A 244 -20.11 -1.87 -48.29
N ILE A 245 -19.09 -1.93 -47.41
CA ILE A 245 -18.91 -3.05 -46.49
C ILE A 245 -19.90 -2.86 -45.33
N VAL A 246 -20.91 -3.73 -45.26
CA VAL A 246 -21.88 -3.76 -44.17
C VAL A 246 -21.42 -4.76 -43.12
N ALA A 247 -21.29 -4.30 -41.88
CA ALA A 247 -20.95 -5.17 -40.75
C ALA A 247 -21.99 -6.30 -40.60
N GLY A 248 -21.51 -7.52 -40.33
CA GLY A 248 -22.41 -8.64 -40.12
C GLY A 248 -23.27 -8.47 -38.86
N ALA A 249 -24.44 -9.10 -38.86
CA ALA A 249 -25.34 -9.09 -37.72
C ALA A 249 -24.69 -9.77 -36.50
N VAL A 250 -25.06 -9.28 -35.31
CA VAL A 250 -24.67 -9.88 -34.03
C VAL A 250 -25.75 -10.88 -33.65
N ASN A 251 -25.38 -12.14 -33.42
CA ASN A 251 -26.33 -13.15 -32.93
C ASN A 251 -26.57 -13.00 -31.41
N GLU A 252 -27.51 -13.78 -30.87
CA GLU A 252 -27.84 -13.81 -29.43
C GLU A 252 -26.64 -14.13 -28.52
N CYS A 253 -25.55 -14.65 -29.12
CA CYS A 253 -24.30 -15.00 -28.47
C CYS A 253 -23.19 -13.95 -28.59
N GLY A 254 -23.47 -12.76 -29.15
CA GLY A 254 -22.49 -11.69 -29.31
C GLY A 254 -21.47 -11.93 -30.44
N CYS A 255 -21.64 -12.99 -31.24
CA CYS A 255 -20.76 -13.26 -32.37
C CYS A 255 -21.19 -12.47 -33.61
N ILE A 256 -20.22 -11.79 -34.22
CA ILE A 256 -20.42 -10.99 -35.44
C ILE A 256 -20.33 -11.93 -36.64
N ALA A 257 -21.38 -11.95 -37.48
CA ALA A 257 -21.35 -12.67 -38.75
C ALA A 257 -20.34 -12.04 -39.73
N PRO A 258 -19.89 -12.75 -40.78
CA PRO A 258 -19.04 -12.15 -41.80
C PRO A 258 -19.67 -10.89 -42.41
N PRO A 259 -18.87 -9.86 -42.76
CA PRO A 259 -19.40 -8.67 -43.42
C PRO A 259 -19.96 -9.03 -44.80
N THR A 260 -20.93 -8.24 -45.25
CA THR A 260 -21.55 -8.39 -46.57
C THR A 260 -21.26 -7.16 -47.43
N CYS A 261 -21.25 -7.33 -48.76
CA CYS A 261 -21.07 -6.23 -49.70
C CYS A 261 -22.44 -5.76 -50.20
N ALA A 262 -22.80 -4.52 -49.90
CA ALA A 262 -24.04 -3.90 -50.37
C ALA A 262 -23.74 -2.92 -51.52
N PRO A 263 -24.67 -2.72 -52.47
CA PRO A 263 -24.49 -1.70 -53.51
C PRO A 263 -24.43 -0.30 -52.89
N ILE A 264 -23.55 0.57 -53.42
CA ILE A 264 -23.46 1.97 -52.99
C ILE A 264 -24.81 2.65 -53.28
N ALA A 265 -25.45 3.13 -52.21
CA ALA A 265 -26.71 3.86 -52.31
C ALA A 265 -26.40 5.37 -52.37
N CYS A 266 -26.66 6.00 -53.51
CA CYS A 266 -26.55 7.45 -53.64
C CYS A 266 -27.80 8.17 -53.15
N THR A 267 -27.66 9.43 -52.77
CA THR A 267 -28.79 10.29 -52.43
C THR A 267 -29.71 10.50 -53.64
N LEU A 268 -31.02 10.56 -53.40
CA LEU A 268 -32.05 10.67 -54.45
C LEU A 268 -32.35 12.12 -54.86
N ASP A 269 -31.31 12.94 -54.98
CA ASP A 269 -31.41 14.30 -55.50
C ASP A 269 -31.29 14.33 -57.03
N ALA A 270 -31.91 15.35 -57.64
CA ALA A 270 -31.95 15.55 -59.09
C ALA A 270 -31.33 16.91 -59.46
N LYS A 271 -30.55 16.94 -60.54
CA LYS A 271 -29.95 18.16 -61.11
C LYS A 271 -30.66 18.51 -62.42
N ALA A 272 -31.09 19.77 -62.53
CA ALA A 272 -31.67 20.29 -63.77
C ALA A 272 -30.61 20.52 -64.85
N CYS A 273 -30.94 20.17 -66.09
CA CYS A 273 -30.11 20.32 -67.28
C CYS A 273 -30.55 21.52 -68.14
N PRO A 274 -29.66 22.08 -68.99
CA PRO A 274 -29.99 23.24 -69.85
C PRO A 274 -31.14 23.00 -70.84
N ASP A 275 -31.38 21.74 -71.22
CA ASP A 275 -32.47 21.31 -72.09
C ASP A 275 -33.83 21.17 -71.34
N GLY A 276 -33.83 21.37 -70.02
CA GLY A 276 -34.99 21.22 -69.15
C GLY A 276 -35.19 19.81 -68.58
N SER A 277 -34.32 18.84 -68.89
CA SER A 277 -34.34 17.50 -68.31
C SER A 277 -33.71 17.46 -66.90
N TYR A 278 -33.76 16.30 -66.25
CA TYR A 278 -33.17 16.09 -64.93
C TYR A 278 -32.36 14.79 -64.88
N VAL A 279 -31.22 14.84 -64.20
CA VAL A 279 -30.32 13.71 -63.99
C VAL A 279 -30.16 13.40 -62.50
N GLY A 280 -30.05 12.12 -62.16
CA GLY A 280 -29.81 11.63 -60.80
C GLY A 280 -28.33 11.34 -60.54
N ARG A 281 -28.00 10.94 -59.32
CA ARG A 281 -26.67 10.45 -58.97
C ARG A 281 -26.51 8.97 -59.29
N VAL A 282 -25.33 8.58 -59.76
CA VAL A 282 -24.99 7.18 -60.05
C VAL A 282 -23.77 6.71 -59.25
N ALA A 283 -23.85 5.50 -58.70
CA ALA A 283 -22.72 4.82 -58.07
C ALA A 283 -21.60 4.55 -59.09
N PRO A 284 -20.32 4.40 -58.67
CA PRO A 284 -19.84 4.38 -57.28
C PRO A 284 -19.53 5.76 -56.68
N ASP A 285 -19.25 6.77 -57.50
CA ASP A 285 -18.81 8.09 -57.00
C ASP A 285 -19.96 9.01 -56.57
N CYS A 286 -21.21 8.57 -56.79
CA CYS A 286 -22.43 9.34 -56.54
C CYS A 286 -22.41 10.74 -57.19
N ASN A 287 -21.80 10.82 -58.36
CA ASN A 287 -21.83 12.00 -59.22
C ASN A 287 -23.12 12.00 -60.04
N PHE A 288 -23.61 13.20 -60.39
CA PHE A 288 -24.73 13.35 -61.32
C PHE A 288 -24.35 12.77 -62.69
N GLU A 289 -25.30 12.08 -63.32
CA GLU A 289 -25.15 11.68 -64.72
C GLU A 289 -24.94 12.93 -65.61
N PRO A 290 -24.23 12.78 -66.74
CA PRO A 290 -24.09 13.85 -67.71
C PRO A 290 -25.47 14.27 -68.25
N CYS A 291 -25.67 15.58 -68.41
CA CYS A 291 -26.85 16.07 -69.13
C CYS A 291 -26.82 15.59 -70.59
N PRO A 292 -27.98 15.28 -71.20
CA PRO A 292 -28.09 14.91 -72.60
C PRO A 292 -27.61 15.99 -73.58
#